data_AF-A0A379ERR7-F1
#
_entry.id   AF-A0A379ERR7-F1
#
_cell.length_a   1.000
_cell.length_b   1.000
_cell.length_c   1.000
_cell.angle_alpha   90.00
_cell.angle_beta   90.00
_cell.angle_gamma   90.00
#
_symmetry.space_group_name_H-M   'P 1'
#
loop_
_entity.id
_entity.type
_entity.pdbx_description
1 polymer ?
#
loop_
_entity_poly.entity_id
_entity_poly.type
_entity_poly.pdbx_seq_one_letter_code
_entity_poly.pdbx_strand_id
1 'polypeptide(L)'
;MTQTTLSIDDTSEVIEALKQKYPAIQGPRKNDICYATTNRQQAVRELAQQSDLVIVVGSKNSSNSNRLAELASRMGVNSKLIDDADDIDPKWLDNVKTIGITAGASRS
;
A
#
# COMPACT_ATOMS: atom_id res chain seq x y z
N MET A 1 -2.37 1.54 25.18
CA MET A 1 -2.14 0.52 24.14
C MET A 1 -2.93 0.94 22.92
N THR A 2 -2.29 1.13 21.77
CA THR A 2 -2.94 1.51 20.51
C THR A 2 -2.80 0.36 19.49
N GLN A 3 -3.88 0.11 18.77
CA GLN A 3 -4.09 -1.03 17.88
C GLN A 3 -3.35 -0.85 16.54
N THR A 4 -2.57 -1.86 16.14
CA THR A 4 -1.62 -1.83 15.01
C THR A 4 -2.22 -2.32 13.69
N THR A 5 -3.25 -1.65 13.15
CA THR A 5 -3.75 -1.91 11.77
C THR A 5 -4.35 -0.69 11.03
N LEU A 6 -4.27 0.51 11.59
CA LEU A 6 -4.83 1.71 10.95
C LEU A 6 -3.92 2.28 9.85
N SER A 7 -4.54 2.81 8.80
CA SER A 7 -3.87 3.45 7.68
C SER A 7 -3.12 4.70 8.14
N ILE A 8 -1.87 4.82 7.72
CA ILE A 8 -1.01 5.99 7.98
C ILE A 8 -1.71 7.27 7.48
N ASP A 9 -2.47 7.16 6.39
CA ASP A 9 -3.20 8.28 5.79
C ASP A 9 -4.41 8.69 6.66
N ASP A 10 -5.27 7.74 7.05
CA ASP A 10 -6.46 8.02 7.88
C ASP A 10 -6.10 8.55 9.28
N THR A 11 -4.93 8.19 9.80
CA THR A 11 -4.51 8.62 11.15
C THR A 11 -3.95 10.04 11.13
N SER A 12 -3.42 10.51 9.99
CA SER A 12 -2.77 11.81 9.89
C SER A 12 -3.78 12.96 9.95
N GLU A 13 -4.92 12.82 9.26
CA GLU A 13 -6.00 13.83 9.28
C GLU A 13 -6.60 13.98 10.69
N VAL A 14 -6.81 12.87 11.39
CA VAL A 14 -7.35 12.87 12.76
C VAL A 14 -6.36 13.52 13.74
N ILE A 15 -5.06 13.24 13.59
CA ILE A 15 -4.02 13.86 14.42
C ILE A 15 -3.94 15.36 14.17
N GLU A 16 -4.09 15.80 12.92
CA GLU A 16 -4.07 17.22 12.56
C GLU A 16 -5.28 17.97 13.13
N ALA A 17 -6.48 17.39 13.02
CA ALA A 17 -7.70 17.93 13.63
C ALA A 17 -7.59 18.01 15.17
N LEU A 18 -6.98 17.01 15.81
CA LEU A 18 -6.76 17.01 17.26
C LEU A 18 -5.73 18.07 17.70
N LYS A 19 -4.67 18.30 16.92
CA LYS A 19 -3.69 19.37 17.19
C LYS A 19 -4.27 20.77 17.04
N GLN A 20 -5.14 20.99 16.05
CA GLN A 20 -5.83 22.26 15.89
C GLN A 20 -6.77 22.55 17.07
N LYS A 21 -7.48 21.52 17.56
CA LYS A 21 -8.46 21.67 18.64
C LYS A 21 -7.82 21.70 20.04
N TYR A 22 -6.69 21.03 20.23
CA TYR A 22 -5.98 20.95 21.51
C TYR A 22 -4.48 21.22 21.31
N PRO A 23 -4.04 22.50 21.30
CA PRO A 23 -2.65 22.86 20.98
C PRO A 23 -1.60 22.31 21.96
N ALA A 24 -2.01 21.99 23.18
CA ALA A 24 -1.16 21.41 24.22
C ALA A 24 -1.12 19.87 24.19
N ILE A 25 -1.78 19.21 23.23
CA ILE A 25 -1.81 17.76 23.15
C ILE A 25 -0.42 17.21 22.82
N GLN A 26 0.14 16.43 23.74
CA GLN A 26 1.35 15.66 23.49
C GLN A 26 0.96 14.39 22.75
N GLY A 27 0.98 14.45 21.41
CA GLY A 27 0.81 13.28 20.57
C GLY A 27 1.99 12.31 20.72
N PRO A 28 1.81 11.01 20.41
CA PRO A 28 2.92 10.07 20.36
C PRO A 28 4.01 10.61 19.43
N ARG A 29 5.29 10.47 19.83
CA ARG A 29 6.40 10.84 18.96
C ARG A 29 6.26 10.04 17.67
N LYS A 30 6.51 10.68 16.52
CA LYS A 30 6.40 10.13 15.14
C LYS A 30 7.06 8.75 14.90
N ASN A 31 7.78 8.21 15.90
CA ASN A 31 8.62 7.01 15.83
C ASN A 31 7.91 5.71 16.24
N ASP A 32 6.65 5.75 16.68
CA ASP A 32 5.92 4.53 17.07
C ASP A 32 5.20 3.84 15.90
N ILE A 33 5.30 4.37 14.68
CA ILE A 33 4.88 3.66 13.47
C ILE A 33 6.04 2.74 13.08
N CYS A 34 5.89 1.45 13.35
CA CYS A 34 6.87 0.42 13.05
C CYS A 34 7.41 0.59 11.61
N TYR A 35 8.73 0.78 11.49
CA TYR A 35 9.51 1.02 10.26
C TYR A 35 9.16 0.05 9.11
N ALA A 36 8.72 -1.15 9.45
CA ALA A 36 8.29 -2.20 8.52
C ALA A 36 7.04 -1.87 7.70
N THR A 37 6.14 -1.02 8.21
CA THR A 37 4.91 -0.61 7.51
C THR A 37 5.18 0.57 6.57
N THR A 38 5.99 1.53 7.00
CA THR A 38 6.40 2.68 6.19
C THR A 38 7.22 2.25 4.98
N ASN A 39 8.18 1.34 5.16
CA ASN A 39 9.04 0.89 4.05
C ASN A 39 8.26 0.14 2.96
N ARG A 40 7.29 -0.69 3.33
CA ARG A 40 6.53 -1.47 2.33
C ARG A 40 5.56 -0.61 1.54
N GLN A 41 4.89 0.35 2.20
CA GLN A 41 4.06 1.31 1.49
C GLN A 41 4.90 2.21 0.59
N GLN A 42 6.05 2.67 1.07
CA GLN A 42 6.95 3.50 0.27
C GLN A 42 7.52 2.74 -0.94
N ALA A 43 7.93 1.49 -0.78
CA ALA A 43 8.39 0.66 -1.88
C ALA A 43 7.32 0.48 -2.97
N VAL A 44 6.06 0.27 -2.60
CA VAL A 44 4.95 0.19 -3.59
C VAL A 44 4.67 1.54 -4.23
N ARG A 45 4.81 2.65 -3.50
CA ARG A 45 4.67 3.99 -4.09
C ARG A 45 5.75 4.28 -5.13
N GLU A 46 7.00 3.99 -4.79
CA GLU A 46 8.14 4.18 -5.71
C GLU A 46 8.05 3.24 -6.92
N LEU A 47 7.57 2.02 -6.72
CA LEU A 47 7.30 1.05 -7.80
C LEU A 47 6.21 1.57 -8.74
N ALA A 48 5.09 2.05 -8.19
CA ALA A 48 3.98 2.57 -8.97
C ALA A 48 4.40 3.78 -9.82
N GLN A 49 5.18 4.71 -9.28
CA GLN A 49 5.65 5.90 -10.03
C GLN A 49 6.50 5.56 -11.27
N GLN A 50 7.10 4.37 -11.30
CA GLN A 50 7.98 3.93 -12.39
C GLN A 50 7.31 2.91 -13.32
N SER A 51 6.05 2.53 -13.05
CA SER A 51 5.37 1.44 -13.73
C SER A 51 4.09 1.92 -14.43
N ASP A 52 3.80 1.37 -15.61
CA ASP A 52 2.51 1.57 -16.28
C ASP A 52 1.45 0.58 -15.74
N LEU A 53 1.92 -0.57 -15.25
CA LEU A 53 1.12 -1.63 -14.62
C LEU A 53 1.84 -2.17 -13.38
N VAL A 54 1.11 -2.36 -12.28
CA VAL A 54 1.60 -3.05 -11.09
C VAL A 54 0.88 -4.39 -10.91
N ILE A 55 1.64 -5.47 -10.84
CA ILE A 55 1.13 -6.80 -10.51
C ILE A 55 1.53 -7.14 -9.08
N VAL A 56 0.52 -7.44 -8.26
CA VAL A 56 0.68 -7.89 -6.87
C VAL A 56 0.39 -9.38 -6.82
N VAL A 57 1.38 -10.16 -6.39
CA VAL A 57 1.23 -11.59 -6.18
C VAL A 57 0.72 -11.86 -4.77
N GLY A 58 -0.41 -12.54 -4.67
CA GLY A 58 -0.96 -13.05 -3.44
C GLY A 58 -2.47 -13.27 -3.52
N SER A 59 -2.95 -14.09 -2.60
CA SER A 59 -4.35 -14.50 -2.56
C SER A 59 -5.32 -13.33 -2.34
N LYS A 60 -6.52 -13.44 -2.93
CA LYS A 60 -7.61 -12.46 -2.77
C LYS A 60 -8.09 -12.33 -1.32
N ASN A 61 -7.86 -13.33 -0.47
CA ASN A 61 -8.17 -13.27 0.95
C ASN A 61 -7.06 -12.62 1.81
N SER A 62 -5.89 -12.31 1.24
CA SER A 62 -4.81 -11.65 1.96
C SER A 62 -5.05 -10.15 2.04
N SER A 63 -5.40 -9.66 3.24
CA SER A 63 -5.61 -8.22 3.48
C SER A 63 -4.37 -7.39 3.11
N ASN A 64 -3.16 -7.92 3.32
CA ASN A 64 -1.93 -7.21 2.95
C ASN A 64 -1.81 -7.09 1.43
N SER A 65 -2.02 -8.18 0.67
CA SER A 65 -1.91 -8.15 -0.79
C SER A 65 -2.94 -7.20 -1.42
N ASN A 66 -4.19 -7.24 -0.95
CA ASN A 66 -5.22 -6.30 -1.38
C ASN A 66 -4.81 -4.85 -1.12
N ARG A 67 -4.24 -4.56 0.06
CA ARG A 67 -3.82 -3.19 0.41
C ARG A 67 -2.68 -2.68 -0.46
N LEU A 68 -1.76 -3.54 -0.90
CA LEU A 68 -0.71 -3.15 -1.86
C LEU A 68 -1.30 -2.82 -3.23
N ALA A 69 -2.25 -3.63 -3.73
CA ALA A 69 -2.92 -3.39 -5.00
C ALA A 69 -3.76 -2.09 -4.95
N GLU A 70 -4.55 -1.90 -3.89
CA GLU A 70 -5.31 -0.67 -3.68
C GLU A 70 -4.41 0.57 -3.62
N LEU A 71 -3.24 0.47 -2.98
CA LEU A 71 -2.29 1.58 -2.90
C LEU A 71 -1.77 1.98 -4.29
N ALA A 72 -1.37 1.01 -5.12
CA ALA A 72 -0.95 1.28 -6.50
C ALA A 72 -2.10 1.88 -7.33
N SER A 73 -3.32 1.36 -7.18
CA SER A 73 -4.51 1.91 -7.85
C SER A 73 -4.81 3.35 -7.45
N ARG A 74 -4.70 3.69 -6.16
CA ARG A 74 -4.89 5.07 -5.65
C ARG A 74 -3.87 6.07 -6.20
N MET A 75 -2.72 5.59 -6.67
CA MET A 75 -1.71 6.42 -7.32
C MET A 75 -1.95 6.65 -8.81
N GLY A 76 -3.06 6.12 -9.35
CA GLY A 76 -3.43 6.28 -10.75
C GLY A 76 -2.78 5.26 -11.69
N VAL A 77 -2.10 4.25 -11.15
CA VAL A 77 -1.46 3.19 -11.93
C VAL A 77 -2.40 1.98 -11.99
N ASN A 78 -2.49 1.35 -13.16
CA ASN A 78 -3.28 0.13 -13.28
C ASN A 78 -2.67 -0.94 -12.38
N SER A 79 -3.48 -1.63 -11.58
CA SER A 79 -2.98 -2.65 -10.66
C SER A 79 -3.82 -3.93 -10.73
N LYS A 80 -3.16 -5.08 -10.59
CA LYS A 80 -3.77 -6.40 -10.66
C LYS A 80 -3.29 -7.25 -9.50
N LEU A 81 -4.23 -7.93 -8.84
CA LEU A 81 -3.95 -8.94 -7.81
C LEU A 81 -4.11 -10.32 -8.45
N ILE A 82 -3.04 -11.10 -8.45
CA ILE A 82 -2.99 -12.46 -9.00
C ILE A 82 -2.58 -13.46 -7.91
N ASP A 83 -3.15 -14.65 -7.90
CA ASP A 83 -2.70 -15.73 -7.03
C ASP A 83 -1.46 -16.41 -7.64
N ASP A 84 -1.48 -16.63 -8.96
CA ASP A 84 -0.40 -17.23 -9.72
C ASP A 84 -0.24 -16.61 -11.11
N ALA A 85 0.71 -17.12 -11.90
CA ALA A 85 1.02 -16.60 -13.23
C ALA A 85 -0.09 -16.87 -14.27
N ASP A 86 -0.96 -17.86 -14.05
CA ASP A 86 -2.01 -18.23 -14.99
C ASP A 86 -3.19 -17.24 -14.94
N ASP A 87 -3.30 -16.47 -13.86
CA ASP A 87 -4.26 -15.36 -13.73
C ASP A 87 -3.93 -14.16 -14.64
N ILE A 88 -2.74 -14.10 -15.25
CA ILE A 88 -2.32 -12.96 -16.08
C ILE A 88 -3.07 -12.99 -17.42
N ASP A 89 -3.97 -12.03 -17.62
CA ASP A 89 -4.57 -11.77 -18.92
C ASP A 89 -3.56 -11.01 -19.82
N PRO A 90 -3.16 -11.56 -20.99
CA PRO A 90 -2.24 -10.91 -21.91
C PRO A 90 -2.67 -9.48 -22.30
N LYS A 91 -3.98 -9.19 -22.31
CA LYS A 91 -4.51 -7.85 -22.62
C LYS A 91 -4.08 -6.79 -21.62
N TRP A 92 -3.72 -7.17 -20.39
CA TRP A 92 -3.19 -6.22 -19.41
C TRP A 92 -1.83 -5.67 -19.81
N LEU A 93 -1.10 -6.40 -20.67
CA LEU A 93 0.24 -6.07 -21.10
C LEU A 93 0.24 -5.19 -22.38
N ASP A 94 -0.92 -4.96 -22.98
CA ASP A 94 -1.06 -4.13 -24.17
C ASP A 94 -0.67 -2.68 -23.86
N ASN A 95 0.29 -2.14 -24.63
CA ASN A 95 0.85 -0.79 -24.47
C ASN A 95 1.51 -0.50 -23.11
N VAL A 96 1.84 -1.54 -22.34
CA VAL A 96 2.59 -1.42 -21.09
C VAL A 96 4.09 -1.52 -21.39
N LYS A 97 4.89 -0.52 -21.00
CA LYS A 97 6.34 -0.53 -21.20
C LYS A 97 7.08 -1.01 -19.95
N THR A 98 6.57 -0.63 -18.78
CA THR A 98 7.16 -1.01 -17.50
C THR A 98 6.14 -1.68 -16.60
N ILE A 99 6.46 -2.89 -16.14
CA ILE A 99 5.65 -3.67 -15.20
C ILE A 99 6.37 -3.72 -13.86
N GLY A 100 5.72 -3.23 -12.81
CA GLY A 100 6.16 -3.38 -11.44
C GLY A 100 5.59 -4.65 -10.84
N ILE A 101 6.44 -5.49 -10.25
CA ILE A 101 6.01 -6.73 -9.60
C ILE A 101 6.31 -6.64 -8.10
N THR A 102 5.32 -6.94 -7.27
CA THR A 102 5.47 -7.05 -5.82
C THR A 102 4.66 -8.21 -5.28
N ALA A 103 4.90 -8.61 -4.03
CA ALA A 103 4.20 -9.71 -3.39
C ALA A 103 3.75 -9.34 -1.98
N GLY A 104 2.58 -9.85 -1.60
CA GLY A 104 2.11 -9.74 -0.23
C GLY A 104 2.97 -10.54 0.76
N ALA A 105 2.95 -10.15 2.04
CA ALA A 105 3.71 -10.84 3.09
C ALA A 105 3.08 -12.16 3.59
N SER A 106 2.09 -12.71 2.88
CA SER A 106 1.41 -13.95 3.23
C SER A 106 2.27 -15.16 2.82
N ARG A 107 2.74 -15.91 3.81
CA ARG A 107 3.41 -17.20 3.65
C ARG A 107 2.46 -18.23 3.02
N SER A 108 2.99 -19.05 2.11
CA SER A 108 2.58 -20.46 1.99
C SER A 108 3.20 -21.28 3.13
#